data_AF-A0A162KU91-F1
#
_entry.id   AF-A0A162KU91-F1
#
_cell.length_a   1.000
_cell.length_b   1.000
_cell.length_c   1.000
_cell.angle_alpha   90.00
_cell.angle_beta   90.00
_cell.angle_gamma   90.00
#
_symmetry.space_group_name_H-M   'P 1'
#
loop_
_entity.id
_entity.type
_entity.pdbx_description
1 polymer ?
#
loop_
_entity_poly.entity_id
_entity_poly.type
_entity_poly.pdbx_seq_one_letter_code
_entity_poly.pdbx_strand_id
1 'polypeptide(L)'
;MERVDHADGRLRITRNGRVTEVAPSEIVCIDDCELEDPIHQGDERFHIIHGRRRQGQGRFWLIGPFVPGGLAAVAALTAAHPELPRRDVVVRGLPWKLRDPGWLGLRLMPVAGLGEFPERDLPTIMLRDELKDSDDAK
;
A
#
# COMPACT_ATOMS: atom_id res chain seq x y z
N MET A 1 -3.94 5.05 18.31
CA MET A 1 -4.77 4.22 17.42
C MET A 1 -4.35 4.52 16.00
N GLU A 2 -4.06 3.49 15.22
CA GLU A 2 -3.74 3.63 13.79
C GLU A 2 -5.04 3.69 12.98
N ARG A 3 -5.14 4.60 12.02
CA ARG A 3 -6.27 4.70 11.08
C ARG A 3 -5.90 5.52 9.85
N VAL A 4 -6.67 5.35 8.79
CA VAL A 4 -6.61 6.21 7.61
C VAL A 4 -8.01 6.74 7.32
N ASP A 5 -8.09 8.04 7.07
CA ASP A 5 -9.33 8.73 6.72
C ASP A 5 -9.14 9.47 5.39
N HIS A 6 -10.21 9.68 4.63
CA HIS A 6 -10.23 10.63 3.52
C HIS A 6 -11.00 11.88 3.95
N ALA A 7 -10.33 13.03 3.95
CA ALA A 7 -10.92 14.30 4.38
C ALA A 7 -10.29 15.46 3.62
N ASP A 8 -11.12 16.44 3.23
CA ASP A 8 -10.70 17.64 2.49
C ASP A 8 -9.90 17.31 1.21
N GLY A 9 -10.27 16.22 0.52
CA GLY A 9 -9.60 15.72 -0.69
C GLY A 9 -8.22 15.10 -0.44
N ARG A 10 -7.88 14.79 0.80
CA ARG A 10 -6.56 14.26 1.21
C ARG A 10 -6.71 12.95 1.95
N LEU A 11 -5.67 12.12 1.89
CA LEU A 11 -5.53 11.01 2.83
C LEU A 11 -4.92 11.53 4.12
N ARG A 12 -5.58 11.24 5.25
CA ARG A 12 -5.05 11.46 6.60
C ARG A 12 -4.64 10.13 7.19
N ILE A 13 -3.34 9.94 7.37
CA ILE A 13 -2.76 8.73 7.97
C ILE A 13 -2.41 9.05 9.42
N THR A 14 -3.13 8.44 10.35
CA THR A 14 -2.84 8.54 11.78
C THR A 14 -2.06 7.31 12.23
N ARG A 15 -0.83 7.50 12.71
CA ARG A 15 0.03 6.43 13.22
C ARG A 15 0.79 6.87 14.45
N ASN A 16 0.75 6.09 15.53
CA ASN A 16 1.43 6.43 16.80
C ASN A 16 1.15 7.86 17.30
N GLY A 17 -0.08 8.34 17.13
CA GLY A 17 -0.50 9.70 17.50
C GLY A 17 -0.04 10.81 16.56
N ARG A 18 0.74 10.50 15.51
CA ARG A 18 1.16 11.43 14.48
C ARG A 18 0.20 11.37 13.30
N VAL A 19 -0.17 12.54 12.78
CA VAL A 19 -1.00 12.67 11.58
C VAL A 19 -0.12 13.09 10.42
N THR A 20 -0.15 12.32 9.34
CA THR A 20 0.46 12.67 8.06
C THR A 20 -0.65 12.88 7.04
N GLU A 21 -0.62 14.00 6.33
CA GLU A 21 -1.56 14.26 5.25
C GLU A 21 -0.86 14.06 3.92
N VAL A 22 -1.51 13.33 3.00
CA VAL A 22 -1.02 13.09 1.65
C VAL A 22 -1.98 13.76 0.69
N ALA A 23 -1.49 14.79 0.00
CA ALA A 23 -2.28 15.47 -1.03
C ALA A 23 -2.30 14.66 -2.34
N PRO A 24 -3.39 14.71 -3.13
CA PRO A 24 -3.42 14.11 -4.47
C PRO A 24 -2.27 14.59 -5.36
N SER A 25 -1.89 15.87 -5.24
CA SER A 25 -0.77 16.46 -5.99
C SER A 25 0.60 15.92 -5.61
N GLU A 26 0.73 15.24 -4.46
CA GLU A 26 1.95 14.56 -4.03
C GLU A 26 2.01 13.11 -4.53
N ILE A 27 0.91 12.57 -5.06
CA ILE A 27 0.82 11.18 -5.51
C ILE A 27 1.27 11.08 -6.96
N VAL A 28 2.10 10.08 -7.24
CA VAL A 28 2.55 9.72 -8.59
C VAL A 28 1.73 8.56 -9.13
N CYS A 29 1.48 7.55 -8.30
CA CYS A 29 0.74 6.34 -8.65
C CYS A 29 0.19 5.67 -7.38
N ILE A 30 -0.92 4.96 -7.51
CA ILE A 30 -1.44 4.08 -6.48
C ILE A 30 -1.40 2.65 -7.02
N ASP A 31 -0.72 1.76 -6.32
CA ASP A 31 -0.72 0.34 -6.65
C ASP A 31 -1.73 -0.38 -5.76
N ASP A 32 -2.62 -1.12 -6.40
CA ASP A 32 -3.56 -2.06 -5.78
C ASP A 32 -2.87 -3.43 -5.72
N CYS A 33 -2.43 -3.82 -4.53
CA CYS A 33 -1.46 -4.89 -4.33
C CYS A 33 -2.11 -6.18 -3.84
N GLU A 34 -1.67 -7.31 -4.39
CA GLU A 34 -1.84 -8.66 -3.85
C GLU A 34 -0.47 -9.32 -3.63
N LEU A 35 -0.38 -10.27 -2.69
CA LEU A 35 0.85 -11.03 -2.46
C LEU A 35 0.95 -12.22 -3.41
N GLU A 36 2.14 -12.51 -3.92
CA GLU A 36 2.39 -13.63 -4.84
C GLU A 36 2.10 -15.00 -4.19
N ASP A 37 2.44 -15.15 -2.91
CA ASP A 37 2.21 -16.37 -2.13
C ASP A 37 1.29 -16.06 -0.92
N PRO A 38 -0.03 -16.05 -1.13
CA PRO A 38 -0.98 -15.69 -0.09
C PRO A 38 -1.09 -16.74 1.02
N ILE A 39 -0.76 -18.00 0.73
CA ILE A 39 -0.81 -19.10 1.72
C ILE A 39 0.19 -18.83 2.84
N HIS A 40 1.40 -18.40 2.50
CA HIS A 40 2.46 -18.16 3.47
C HIS A 40 2.52 -16.71 3.98
N GLN A 41 1.86 -15.76 3.31
CA GLN A 41 2.05 -14.33 3.57
C GLN A 41 0.76 -13.50 3.73
N GLY A 42 -0.43 -14.12 3.59
CA GLY A 42 -1.74 -13.48 3.72
C GLY A 42 -2.44 -13.26 2.37
N ASP A 43 -3.76 -13.46 2.35
CA ASP A 43 -4.61 -13.40 1.15
C ASP A 43 -5.33 -12.05 1.00
N GLU A 44 -4.71 -10.96 1.48
CA GLU A 44 -5.39 -9.68 1.61
C GLU A 44 -4.80 -8.57 0.75
N ARG A 45 -5.70 -7.78 0.14
CA ARG A 45 -5.36 -6.63 -0.69
C ARG A 45 -4.91 -5.45 0.16
N PHE A 46 -3.85 -4.79 -0.28
CA PHE A 46 -3.30 -3.60 0.35
C PHE A 46 -2.91 -2.57 -0.69
N HIS A 47 -2.53 -1.37 -0.26
CA HIS A 47 -2.17 -0.29 -1.19
C HIS A 47 -0.76 0.21 -0.94
N ILE A 48 -0.03 0.48 -2.03
CA ILE A 48 1.20 1.26 -2.03
C ILE A 48 0.92 2.56 -2.78
N ILE A 49 1.08 3.69 -2.08
CA ILE A 49 0.91 5.02 -2.66
C ILE A 49 2.30 5.62 -2.90
N HIS A 50 2.65 5.83 -4.16
CA HIS A 50 3.94 6.40 -4.55
C HIS A 50 3.90 7.91 -4.45
N GLY A 51 4.80 8.48 -3.66
CA GLY A 51 4.93 9.92 -3.50
C GLY A 51 5.93 10.55 -4.46
N ARG A 52 5.71 11.81 -4.82
CA ARG A 52 6.68 12.64 -5.52
C ARG A 52 7.97 12.75 -4.72
N ARG A 53 9.11 12.77 -5.43
CA ARG A 53 10.42 12.96 -4.82
C ARG A 53 10.50 14.33 -4.14
N ARG A 54 11.01 14.36 -2.91
CA ARG A 54 11.30 15.57 -2.16
C ARG A 54 12.80 15.59 -1.85
N GLN A 55 13.49 16.67 -2.21
CA GLN A 55 14.95 16.79 -2.02
C GLN A 55 15.74 15.62 -2.64
N GLY A 56 15.29 15.13 -3.82
CA GLY A 56 15.94 14.02 -4.52
C GLY A 56 15.64 12.62 -3.96
N GLN A 57 14.86 12.51 -2.89
CA GLN A 57 14.50 11.23 -2.27
C GLN A 57 13.03 10.90 -2.55
N GLY A 58 12.78 9.71 -3.10
CA GLY A 58 11.43 9.18 -3.22
C GLY A 58 10.94 8.53 -1.94
N ARG A 59 9.62 8.40 -1.86
CA ARG A 59 8.91 7.81 -0.71
C ARG A 59 7.65 7.11 -1.19
N PHE A 60 7.16 6.20 -0.37
CA PHE A 60 5.84 5.61 -0.55
C PHE A 60 5.14 5.48 0.80
N TRP A 61 3.81 5.41 0.75
CA TRP A 61 2.98 5.06 1.89
C TRP A 61 2.41 3.66 1.68
N LEU A 62 2.58 2.81 2.67
CA LEU A 62 1.95 1.48 2.73
C LEU A 62 0.69 1.58 3.58
N ILE A 63 -0.43 1.10 3.03
CA ILE A 63 -1.70 1.00 3.75
C ILE A 63 -2.14 -0.46 3.71
N GLY A 64 -1.92 -1.13 4.84
CA GLY A 64 -2.29 -2.52 5.04
C GLY A 64 -3.80 -2.80 4.99
N PRO A 65 -4.19 -4.07 4.80
CA PRO A 65 -5.58 -4.48 4.62
C PRO A 65 -6.46 -4.24 5.85
N PHE A 66 -5.87 -4.33 7.04
CA PHE A 66 -6.58 -4.24 8.31
C PHE A 66 -6.48 -2.87 8.98
N VAL A 67 -5.85 -1.91 8.33
CA VAL A 67 -5.76 -0.56 8.87
C VAL A 67 -7.16 0.05 8.88
N PRO A 68 -7.70 0.44 10.05
CA PRO A 68 -9.04 1.00 10.14
C PRO A 68 -9.23 2.18 9.17
N GLY A 69 -10.24 2.10 8.31
CA GLY A 69 -10.55 3.11 7.29
C GLY A 69 -9.65 3.11 6.05
N GLY A 70 -8.57 2.30 6.01
CA GLY A 70 -7.60 2.23 4.91
C GLY A 70 -8.21 2.06 3.53
N LEU A 71 -8.88 0.93 3.30
CA LEU A 71 -9.50 0.61 2.01
C LEU A 71 -10.55 1.66 1.61
N ALA A 72 -11.40 2.07 2.55
CA ALA A 72 -12.45 3.06 2.30
C ALA A 72 -11.86 4.44 1.95
N ALA A 73 -10.78 4.85 2.61
CA ALA A 73 -10.13 6.14 2.36
C ALA A 73 -9.44 6.17 0.99
N VAL A 74 -8.75 5.08 0.59
CA VAL A 74 -8.14 4.99 -0.75
C VAL A 74 -9.21 4.94 -1.84
N ALA A 75 -10.30 4.19 -1.61
CA ALA A 75 -11.45 4.20 -2.52
C ALA A 75 -12.07 5.60 -2.65
N ALA A 76 -12.25 6.33 -1.54
CA ALA A 76 -12.79 7.69 -1.56
C ALA A 76 -11.84 8.68 -2.27
N LEU A 77 -10.53 8.58 -2.03
CA LEU A 77 -9.52 9.39 -2.71
C LEU A 77 -9.56 9.17 -4.23
N THR A 78 -9.54 7.91 -4.66
CA THR A 78 -9.53 7.55 -6.08
C THR A 78 -10.84 7.88 -6.79
N ALA A 79 -11.97 7.83 -6.08
CA ALA A 79 -13.25 8.32 -6.59
C ALA A 79 -13.27 9.86 -6.75
N ALA A 80 -12.63 10.59 -5.84
CA ALA A 80 -12.53 12.05 -5.90
C ALA A 80 -11.51 12.55 -6.93
N HIS A 81 -10.49 11.74 -7.23
CA HIS A 81 -9.38 12.05 -8.13
C HIS A 81 -9.14 10.92 -9.14
N PRO A 82 -10.08 10.71 -10.09
CA PRO A 82 -9.98 9.64 -11.07
C PRO A 82 -8.79 9.79 -12.04
N GLU A 83 -8.17 10.96 -12.10
CA GLU A 83 -6.96 11.24 -12.86
C GLU A 83 -5.68 10.61 -12.27
N LEU A 84 -5.72 10.17 -11.01
CA LEU A 84 -4.56 9.54 -10.36
C LEU A 84 -4.24 8.20 -11.04
N PRO A 85 -2.99 7.97 -11.49
CA PRO A 85 -2.60 6.69 -12.06
C PRO A 85 -2.79 5.55 -11.07
N ARG A 86 -3.36 4.44 -11.56
CA ARG A 86 -3.57 3.21 -10.79
C ARG A 86 -3.03 2.00 -11.54
N ARG A 87 -2.54 1.02 -10.79
CA ARG A 87 -2.02 -0.25 -11.34
C ARG A 87 -2.40 -1.40 -10.42
N ASP A 88 -2.86 -2.50 -11.01
CA ASP A 88 -2.99 -3.77 -10.31
C ASP A 88 -1.66 -4.51 -10.33
N VAL A 89 -1.15 -4.86 -9.15
CA VAL A 89 0.19 -5.43 -9.03
C VAL A 89 0.25 -6.64 -8.11
N VAL A 90 1.22 -7.51 -8.38
CA VAL A 90 1.59 -8.61 -7.51
C VAL A 90 2.92 -8.29 -6.85
N VAL A 91 2.97 -8.43 -5.52
CA VAL A 91 4.16 -8.15 -4.71
C VAL A 91 4.85 -9.46 -4.35
N ARG A 92 6.11 -9.59 -4.78
CA ARG A 92 6.97 -10.76 -4.50
C ARG A 92 7.55 -10.70 -3.10
N GLY A 93 6.72 -11.07 -2.14
CA GLY A 93 7.07 -11.08 -0.73
C GLY A 93 7.25 -9.68 -0.15
N LEU A 94 6.84 -9.53 1.11
CA LEU A 94 6.91 -8.23 1.77
C LEU A 94 8.13 -8.17 2.72
N PRO A 95 9.03 -7.18 2.68
CA PRO A 95 10.10 -7.08 3.67
C PRO A 95 9.58 -6.96 5.10
N TRP A 96 10.24 -7.58 6.09
CA TRP A 96 9.77 -7.61 7.50
C TRP A 96 9.49 -6.21 8.08
N LYS A 97 10.29 -5.21 7.72
CA LYS A 97 10.11 -3.80 8.15
C LYS A 97 8.80 -3.15 7.66
N LEU A 98 8.21 -3.68 6.60
CA LEU A 98 6.94 -3.23 6.03
C LEU A 98 5.74 -4.01 6.57
N ARG A 99 6.00 -5.01 7.42
CA ARG A 99 4.96 -5.86 7.99
C ARG A 99 4.51 -5.31 9.33
N ASP A 100 3.25 -5.52 9.66
CA ASP A 100 2.75 -5.36 11.02
C ASP A 100 3.04 -6.66 11.81
N PRO A 101 3.64 -6.60 13.01
CA PRO A 101 3.68 -7.77 13.90
C PRO A 101 2.24 -8.17 14.19
N GLY A 102 1.82 -9.33 13.65
CA GLY A 102 0.44 -9.80 13.72
C GLY A 102 -0.18 -9.64 15.12
N TRP A 103 -1.46 -9.27 15.15
CA TRP A 103 -2.18 -9.02 16.40
C TRP A 103 -2.05 -10.22 17.33
N LEU A 104 -1.50 -9.97 18.53
CA LEU A 104 -1.28 -10.94 19.60
C LEU A 104 -2.46 -11.93 19.72
N GLY A 105 -2.26 -13.15 19.22
CA GLY A 105 -3.12 -14.31 19.46
C GLY A 105 -4.04 -14.79 18.32
N LEU A 106 -4.14 -14.08 17.18
CA LEU A 106 -5.09 -14.47 16.11
C LEU A 106 -4.45 -14.80 14.75
N ARG A 107 -3.19 -14.43 14.49
CA ARG A 107 -2.53 -14.72 13.19
C ARG A 107 -1.04 -15.00 13.33
N LEU A 108 -0.61 -16.09 12.69
CA LEU A 108 0.81 -16.50 12.59
C LEU A 108 1.52 -15.86 11.39
N MET A 109 0.77 -15.31 10.42
CA MET A 109 1.33 -14.77 9.17
C MET A 109 1.37 -13.24 9.19
N PRO A 110 2.53 -12.63 8.91
CA PRO A 110 2.71 -11.19 8.98
C PRO A 110 2.17 -10.50 7.71
N VAL A 111 1.35 -9.47 7.89
CA VAL A 111 0.62 -8.76 6.81
C VAL A 111 1.21 -7.38 6.55
N ALA A 112 0.83 -6.74 5.43
CA ALA A 112 1.21 -5.35 5.18
C ALA A 112 0.76 -4.43 6.31
N GLY A 113 1.69 -3.61 6.83
CA GLY A 113 1.42 -2.67 7.91
C GLY A 113 1.00 -1.28 7.41
N LEU A 114 1.19 -0.29 8.27
CA LEU A 114 0.94 1.13 7.96
C LEU A 114 2.24 1.93 8.08
N GLY A 115 2.57 2.78 7.11
CA GLY A 115 3.68 3.72 7.29
C GLY A 115 4.15 4.45 6.04
N GLU A 116 5.01 5.45 6.26
CA GLU A 116 5.80 6.12 5.22
C GLU A 116 7.20 5.52 5.20
N PHE A 117 7.69 5.20 4.01
CA PHE A 117 8.98 4.53 3.80
C PHE A 117 9.73 5.17 2.62
N PRO A 118 11.07 5.12 2.61
CA PRO A 118 11.85 5.60 1.47
C PRO A 118 11.68 4.67 0.26
N GLU A 119 11.74 5.22 -0.96
CA GLU A 119 11.57 4.45 -2.22
C GLU A 119 12.51 3.24 -2.33
N ARG A 120 13.73 3.31 -1.77
CA ARG A 120 14.69 2.19 -1.73
C ARG A 120 14.19 0.94 -0.98
N ASP A 121 13.15 1.10 -0.16
CA ASP A 121 12.55 0.05 0.64
C ASP A 121 11.35 -0.61 -0.06
N LEU A 122 11.00 -0.14 -1.25
CA LEU A 122 9.88 -0.66 -2.04
C LEU A 122 10.09 -2.16 -2.31
N PRO A 123 9.06 -3.01 -2.10
CA PRO A 123 9.18 -4.42 -2.40
C PRO A 123 9.31 -4.64 -3.91
N THR A 124 9.64 -5.87 -4.33
CA THR A 124 9.63 -6.23 -5.75
C THR A 124 8.18 -6.36 -6.22
N ILE A 125 7.82 -5.60 -7.25
CA ILE A 125 6.46 -5.48 -7.77
C ILE A 125 6.46 -5.96 -9.23
N MET A 126 5.43 -6.69 -9.62
CA MET A 126 5.16 -7.08 -11.01
C MET A 126 3.78 -6.59 -11.42
N LEU A 127 3.63 -6.13 -12.66
CA LEU A 127 2.31 -5.81 -13.18
C LEU A 127 1.52 -7.10 -13.36
N ARG A 128 0.25 -7.10 -12.95
CA ARG A 128 -0.59 -8.30 -13.03
C ARG A 128 -0.76 -8.83 -14.46
N ASP A 129 -0.72 -7.95 -15.46
CA ASP A 129 -0.83 -8.37 -16.86
C ASP A 129 0.45 -9.05 -17.39
N GLU A 130 1.62 -8.74 -16.83
CA GLU A 130 2.89 -9.39 -17.19
C GLU A 130 2.99 -10.83 -16.66
N LEU A 131 2.23 -11.19 -15.62
CA LEU A 131 2.19 -12.58 -15.12
C LEU A 131 1.44 -13.51 -16.07
N LYS A 132 0.35 -13.05 -16.68
CA LYS A 132 -0.49 -13.88 -17.57
C LYS A 132 0.30 -14.41 -18.76
N ASP A 133 1.11 -13.54 -19.37
CA ASP A 133 1.96 -13.90 -20.51
C ASP A 133 3.09 -14.89 -20.14
N SER A 134 3.45 -14.99 -18.86
CA SER A 134 4.50 -15.90 -18.39
C SER A 134 4.02 -17.32 -18.09
N ASP A 135 2.72 -17.47 -17.77
CA ASP A 135 2.10 -18.77 -17.51
C ASP A 135 1.60 -19.44 -18.81
N ASP A 136 1.24 -18.66 -19.84
CA ASP A 136 0.88 -19.17 -21.17
C ASP A 136 2.10 -19.68 -22.00
N ALA A 137 3.32 -19.42 -21.52
CA ALA A 137 4.57 -19.81 -22.17
C ALA A 137 5.19 -21.12 -21.63
N LYS A 138 4.50 -21.85 -20.74
CA LYS A 138 4.93 -23.13 -20.15
C LYS A 138 4.01 -24.28 -20.54
#